data_AF-A0A815QM85-F1
#
_entry.id   AF-A0A815QM85-F1
#
_cell.length_a   1.000
_cell.length_b   1.000
_cell.length_c   1.000
_cell.angle_alpha   90.00
_cell.angle_beta   90.00
_cell.angle_gamma   90.00
#
_symmetry.space_group_name_H-M   'P 1'
#
loop_
_entity.id
_entity.type
_entity.pdbx_description
1 polymer ?
#
loop_
_entity_poly.entity_id
_entity_poly.type
_entity_poly.pdbx_seq_one_letter_code
_entity_poly.pdbx_strand_id
1 'polypeptide(L)'
;MLLLTTCPLFLRWYPGDHNPDLFLQPARTLLTPFTSWVLNCPSDSIVHCSEEVRDMIRHLNVILVRPIDWETSNIFSQEFYDDYCKLVSQWISFLPIITRTESSSEVSDRTTITRFIVQDLYNFTLHPSVLNFMTTIPNLIPTLLKMTDIQQDETQLNIYRCLGKIMVEDDIKTMAHPDKIAMIYIKFLSNSIDDVKKKDRFHSLLESLINWVQHDQLKVYLLDQNILPLLIRCTMETKFDSIKAQKPALEILLALSFKNDASSSLKQNQQLMNYIRNLSKNTISTKASLQRAAEGLLWKLEKETEAVAKPTSTNTHQFDIMISYSH
;
A
#
# COMPACT_ATOMS: atom_id res chain seq x y z
N MET A 1 -8.92 30.42 -13.84
CA MET A 1 -7.54 30.41 -13.33
C MET A 1 -7.46 30.92 -11.89
N LEU A 2 -7.79 32.19 -11.59
CA LEU A 2 -7.65 32.75 -10.23
C LEU A 2 -8.33 31.90 -9.12
N LEU A 3 -9.54 31.37 -9.37
CA LEU A 3 -10.24 30.52 -8.42
C LEU A 3 -9.48 29.21 -8.13
N LEU A 4 -8.90 28.58 -9.16
CA LEU A 4 -8.15 27.32 -9.06
C LEU A 4 -6.78 27.53 -8.38
N THR A 5 -6.19 28.72 -8.54
CA THR A 5 -4.88 29.07 -7.95
C THR A 5 -4.98 29.67 -6.54
N THR A 6 -6.16 30.03 -6.03
CA THR A 6 -6.29 30.73 -4.73
C THR A 6 -7.25 30.06 -3.74
N CYS A 7 -8.38 29.52 -4.19
CA CYS A 7 -9.39 28.91 -3.32
C CYS A 7 -8.87 27.71 -2.50
N PRO A 8 -7.94 26.88 -3.01
CA PRO A 8 -7.46 25.73 -2.24
C PRO A 8 -6.41 26.10 -1.17
N LEU A 9 -5.84 27.31 -1.19
CA LEU A 9 -5.08 27.85 -0.05
C LEU A 9 -6.00 28.06 1.17
N PHE A 10 -7.23 28.48 0.93
CA PHE A 10 -8.27 28.58 1.96
C PHE A 10 -8.63 27.20 2.51
N LEU A 11 -8.76 26.19 1.64
CA LEU A 11 -8.99 24.81 2.07
C LEU A 11 -7.83 24.25 2.89
N ARG A 12 -6.57 24.52 2.50
CA ARG A 12 -5.39 24.06 3.22
C ARG A 12 -5.25 24.69 4.61
N TRP A 13 -5.65 25.96 4.78
CA TRP A 13 -5.63 26.67 6.06
C TRP A 13 -6.76 26.26 7.01
N TYR A 14 -7.87 25.73 6.48
CA TYR A 14 -9.01 25.38 7.31
C TYR A 14 -8.75 24.07 8.07
N PRO A 15 -8.85 24.06 9.42
CA PRO A 15 -8.77 22.84 10.21
C PRO A 15 -10.08 22.06 10.01
N GLY A 16 -10.16 21.30 8.93
CA GLY A 16 -11.31 20.47 8.60
C GLY A 16 -11.54 19.31 9.59
N ASP A 17 -10.68 19.16 10.59
CA ASP A 17 -10.79 18.18 11.67
C ASP A 17 -12.02 18.39 12.55
N HIS A 18 -12.72 19.54 12.44
CA HIS A 18 -13.88 19.88 13.28
C HIS A 18 -15.22 19.87 12.54
N ASN A 19 -15.24 19.92 11.20
CA ASN A 19 -16.47 19.82 10.42
C ASN A 19 -16.18 19.44 8.95
N PRO A 20 -16.36 18.16 8.56
CA PRO A 20 -16.15 17.71 7.18
C PRO A 20 -17.00 18.47 6.15
N ASP A 21 -18.22 18.86 6.50
CA ASP A 21 -19.14 19.53 5.57
C ASP A 21 -18.61 20.88 5.08
N LEU A 22 -17.84 21.58 5.92
CA LEU A 22 -17.23 22.89 5.58
C LEU A 22 -16.13 22.78 4.52
N PHE A 23 -15.55 21.60 4.30
CA PHE A 23 -14.62 21.35 3.21
C PHE A 23 -15.31 20.72 2.00
N LEU A 24 -16.26 19.80 2.24
CA LEU A 24 -16.93 19.09 1.15
C LEU A 24 -17.74 20.02 0.25
N GLN A 25 -18.37 21.05 0.81
CA GLN A 25 -19.11 22.02 0.02
C GLN A 25 -18.19 22.81 -0.93
N PRO A 26 -17.09 23.45 -0.48
CA PRO A 26 -16.12 24.05 -1.39
C PRO A 26 -15.48 23.05 -2.36
N ALA A 27 -15.12 21.85 -1.89
CA ALA A 27 -14.51 20.82 -2.74
C ALA A 27 -15.45 20.43 -3.89
N ARG A 28 -16.75 20.23 -3.60
CA ARG A 28 -17.80 20.02 -4.61
C ARG A 28 -17.86 21.15 -5.62
N THR A 29 -17.87 22.40 -5.15
CA THR A 29 -17.91 23.58 -6.04
C THR A 29 -16.66 23.66 -6.93
N LEU A 30 -15.52 23.16 -6.46
CA LEU A 30 -14.26 23.19 -7.21
C LEU A 30 -14.06 22.00 -8.14
N LEU A 31 -14.73 20.86 -7.92
CA LEU A 31 -14.60 19.67 -8.76
C LEU A 31 -14.90 19.98 -10.23
N THR A 32 -16.03 20.61 -10.56
CA THR A 32 -16.39 20.90 -11.95
C THR A 32 -15.40 21.83 -12.64
N PRO A 33 -14.96 22.96 -12.02
CA PRO A 33 -13.86 23.77 -12.54
C PRO A 33 -12.55 23.01 -12.74
N PHE A 34 -12.14 22.15 -11.79
CA PHE A 34 -10.92 21.36 -11.92
C PHE A 34 -11.04 20.31 -13.01
N THR A 35 -12.14 19.56 -13.08
CA THR A 35 -12.41 18.59 -14.14
C THR A 35 -12.38 19.27 -15.51
N SER A 36 -13.04 20.43 -15.66
CA SER A 36 -13.00 21.21 -16.89
C SER A 36 -11.59 21.69 -17.25
N TRP A 37 -10.82 22.18 -16.26
CA TRP A 37 -9.43 22.58 -16.49
C TRP A 37 -8.58 21.40 -16.93
N VAL A 38 -8.63 20.26 -16.22
CA VAL A 38 -7.87 19.04 -16.54
C VAL A 38 -8.22 18.54 -17.95
N LEU A 39 -9.51 18.49 -18.31
CA LEU A 39 -9.96 18.05 -19.64
C LEU A 39 -9.49 18.94 -20.79
N ASN A 40 -9.32 20.24 -20.51
CA ASN A 40 -8.91 21.22 -21.52
C ASN A 40 -7.43 21.59 -21.42
N CYS A 41 -6.68 20.99 -20.48
CA CYS A 41 -5.28 21.30 -20.27
C CYS A 41 -4.44 20.67 -21.39
N PRO A 42 -3.71 21.46 -22.19
CA PRO A 42 -2.80 20.89 -23.18
C PRO A 42 -1.74 20.04 -22.50
N SER A 43 -1.45 18.86 -23.05
CA SER A 43 -0.45 17.94 -22.50
C SER A 43 0.91 18.61 -22.28
N ASP A 44 1.32 19.50 -23.20
CA ASP A 44 2.57 20.24 -23.12
C ASP A 44 2.61 21.24 -21.96
N SER A 45 1.46 21.82 -21.57
CA SER A 45 1.37 22.73 -20.42
C SER A 45 1.65 22.03 -19.10
N ILE A 46 1.32 20.74 -19.01
CA ILE A 46 1.61 19.92 -17.84
C ILE A 46 3.09 19.60 -17.79
N VAL A 47 3.66 19.23 -18.92
CA VAL A 47 5.09 18.91 -19.04
C VAL A 47 5.98 20.09 -18.64
N HIS A 48 5.62 21.31 -19.06
CA HIS A 48 6.37 22.53 -18.74
C HIS A 48 6.15 23.06 -17.32
N CYS A 49 5.18 22.52 -16.56
CA CYS A 49 4.97 22.78 -15.14
C CYS A 49 5.16 24.26 -14.72
N SER A 50 4.44 25.18 -15.36
CA SER A 50 4.46 26.59 -14.93
C SER A 50 4.11 26.68 -13.43
N GLU A 51 4.50 27.76 -12.76
CA GLU A 51 4.21 27.93 -11.33
C GLU A 51 2.71 27.80 -11.04
N GLU A 52 1.88 28.34 -11.94
CA GLU A 52 0.43 28.23 -11.87
C GLU A 52 -0.06 26.79 -12.03
N VAL A 53 0.51 26.03 -12.99
CA VAL A 53 0.18 24.60 -13.17
C VAL A 53 0.59 23.82 -11.92
N ARG A 54 1.78 24.05 -11.39
CA ARG A 54 2.26 23.41 -10.16
C ARG A 54 1.36 23.68 -8.97
N ASP A 55 0.88 24.91 -8.82
CA ASP A 55 -0.04 25.27 -7.75
C ASP A 55 -1.41 24.63 -7.98
N MET A 56 -1.94 24.63 -9.21
CA MET A 56 -3.19 23.92 -9.55
C MET A 56 -3.08 22.42 -9.27
N ILE A 57 -1.95 21.79 -9.57
CA ILE A 57 -1.68 20.37 -9.24
C ILE A 57 -1.67 20.19 -7.72
N ARG A 58 -0.89 20.98 -6.98
CA ARG A 58 -0.83 20.88 -5.50
C ARG A 58 -2.22 21.05 -4.88
N HIS A 59 -3.03 21.91 -5.45
CA HIS A 59 -4.39 22.18 -5.01
C HIS A 59 -5.37 21.06 -5.33
N LEU A 60 -5.26 20.50 -6.54
CA LEU A 60 -5.99 19.32 -6.94
C LEU A 60 -5.70 18.17 -5.98
N ASN A 61 -4.45 18.00 -5.52
CA ASN A 61 -4.09 16.97 -4.55
C ASN A 61 -4.81 17.16 -3.21
N VAL A 62 -5.03 18.39 -2.76
CA VAL A 62 -5.83 18.63 -1.53
C VAL A 62 -7.28 18.18 -1.73
N ILE A 63 -7.86 18.44 -2.90
CA ILE A 63 -9.24 18.04 -3.24
C ILE A 63 -9.34 16.52 -3.40
N LEU A 64 -8.32 15.88 -3.97
CA LEU A 64 -8.32 14.45 -4.26
C LEU A 64 -7.98 13.60 -3.03
N VAL A 65 -7.03 14.01 -2.20
CA VAL A 65 -6.50 13.21 -1.09
C VAL A 65 -7.26 13.43 0.20
N ARG A 66 -7.64 14.67 0.52
CA ARG A 66 -8.25 14.97 1.84
C ARG A 66 -9.59 14.26 2.11
N PRO A 67 -10.48 14.05 1.12
CA PRO A 67 -11.66 13.21 1.32
C PRO A 67 -11.33 11.76 1.71
N ILE A 68 -10.16 11.24 1.30
CA ILE A 68 -9.72 9.88 1.61
C ILE A 68 -9.27 9.78 3.07
N ASP A 69 -8.53 10.78 3.54
CA ASP A 69 -8.00 10.82 4.91
C ASP A 69 -9.10 10.86 5.99
N TRP A 70 -10.32 11.23 5.62
CA TRP A 70 -11.44 11.40 6.56
C TRP A 70 -12.24 10.14 6.87
N GLU A 71 -11.87 8.97 6.33
CA GLU A 71 -12.39 7.62 6.63
C GLU A 71 -13.93 7.50 6.81
N THR A 72 -14.70 8.49 6.38
CA THR A 72 -16.12 8.57 6.66
C THR A 72 -16.83 8.08 5.41
N SER A 73 -17.36 6.86 5.50
CA SER A 73 -18.14 6.16 4.49
C SER A 73 -19.32 6.95 3.90
N ASN A 74 -19.65 8.11 4.49
CA ASN A 74 -20.77 8.97 4.13
C ASN A 74 -20.37 10.21 3.31
N ILE A 75 -19.08 10.41 3.01
CA ILE A 75 -18.60 11.63 2.31
C ILE A 75 -19.06 11.67 0.84
N PHE A 76 -19.08 10.51 0.19
CA PHE A 76 -19.39 10.41 -1.23
C PHE A 76 -20.89 10.21 -1.43
N SER A 77 -21.63 11.31 -1.64
CA SER A 77 -22.88 11.18 -2.40
C SER A 77 -22.55 10.60 -3.78
N GLN A 78 -23.47 9.84 -4.38
CA GLN A 78 -23.23 9.19 -5.68
C GLN A 78 -22.74 10.19 -6.74
N GLU A 79 -23.35 11.38 -6.78
CA GLU A 79 -22.97 12.46 -7.70
C GLU A 79 -21.53 12.96 -7.47
N PHE A 80 -21.12 13.15 -6.21
CA PHE A 80 -19.76 13.56 -5.87
C PHE A 80 -18.73 12.48 -6.26
N TYR A 81 -19.09 11.21 -6.07
CA TYR A 81 -18.25 10.07 -6.44
C TYR A 81 -18.00 10.00 -7.95
N ASP A 82 -19.04 10.16 -8.76
CA ASP A 82 -18.92 10.06 -10.22
C ASP A 82 -18.00 11.15 -10.80
N ASP A 83 -18.15 12.40 -10.33
CA ASP A 83 -17.27 13.50 -10.74
C ASP A 83 -15.85 13.36 -10.21
N TYR A 84 -15.68 12.83 -9.00
CA TYR A 84 -14.38 12.49 -8.44
C TYR A 84 -13.68 11.41 -9.27
N CYS A 85 -14.38 10.33 -9.65
CA CYS A 85 -13.84 9.25 -10.49
C CYS A 85 -13.44 9.74 -11.89
N LYS A 86 -14.21 10.67 -12.49
CA LYS A 86 -13.80 11.33 -13.75
C LYS A 86 -12.48 12.06 -13.55
N LEU A 87 -12.34 12.84 -12.47
CA LEU A 87 -11.14 13.58 -12.17
C LEU A 87 -9.92 12.68 -11.93
N VAL A 88 -10.09 11.57 -11.19
CA VAL A 88 -9.05 10.53 -11.01
C VAL A 88 -8.63 9.91 -12.34
N SER A 89 -9.57 9.57 -13.21
CA SER A 89 -9.26 8.99 -14.53
C SER A 89 -8.43 9.95 -15.39
N GLN A 90 -8.81 11.23 -15.37
CA GLN A 90 -8.06 12.24 -16.10
C GLN A 90 -6.69 12.50 -15.48
N TRP A 91 -6.57 12.44 -14.15
CA TRP A 91 -5.28 12.54 -13.47
C TRP A 91 -4.33 11.41 -13.90
N ILE A 92 -4.85 10.19 -14.00
CA ILE A 92 -4.12 9.01 -14.49
C ILE A 92 -3.73 9.15 -15.97
N SER A 93 -4.55 9.82 -16.78
CA SER A 93 -4.27 10.01 -18.21
C SER A 93 -3.02 10.86 -18.48
N PHE A 94 -2.50 11.57 -17.48
CA PHE A 94 -1.21 12.28 -17.58
C PHE A 94 0.01 11.38 -17.41
N LEU A 95 -0.11 10.17 -16.85
CA LEU A 95 1.02 9.26 -16.66
C LEU A 95 1.75 8.92 -17.97
N PRO A 96 1.07 8.60 -19.09
CA PRO A 96 1.75 8.36 -20.36
C PRO A 96 2.39 9.62 -20.96
N ILE A 97 1.90 10.81 -20.61
CA ILE A 97 2.43 12.09 -21.11
C ILE A 97 3.74 12.42 -20.39
N ILE A 98 3.76 12.32 -19.07
CA ILE A 98 4.95 12.64 -18.25
C ILE A 98 6.10 11.61 -18.45
N THR A 99 5.78 10.41 -18.94
CA THR A 99 6.75 9.32 -19.17
C THR A 99 7.40 9.31 -20.55
N ARG A 100 6.93 10.11 -21.52
CA ARG A 100 7.54 10.21 -22.87
C ARG A 100 8.72 11.20 -22.86
N THR A 101 9.95 10.71 -23.07
CA THR A 101 11.20 11.50 -23.15
C THR A 101 11.36 12.22 -24.50
N GLU A 102 12.06 13.37 -24.59
CA GLU A 102 13.44 13.39 -25.18
C GLU A 102 14.36 14.61 -24.87
N SER A 103 13.98 15.68 -24.16
CA SER A 103 14.87 16.86 -23.95
C SER A 103 15.45 17.02 -22.53
N SER A 104 16.74 17.37 -22.44
CA SER A 104 17.52 17.40 -21.18
C SER A 104 17.24 18.61 -20.28
N SER A 105 16.62 19.68 -20.78
CA SER A 105 16.34 20.91 -20.02
C SER A 105 15.08 20.85 -19.14
N GLU A 106 14.21 19.86 -19.35
CA GLU A 106 12.90 19.76 -18.68
C GLU A 106 12.83 18.66 -17.60
N VAL A 107 13.97 18.05 -17.29
CA VAL A 107 14.02 16.84 -16.44
C VAL A 107 13.56 17.14 -15.00
N SER A 108 13.90 18.30 -14.42
CA SER A 108 13.60 18.63 -13.03
C SER A 108 12.10 18.83 -12.76
N ASP A 109 11.40 19.53 -13.65
CA ASP A 109 9.99 19.87 -13.48
C ASP A 109 9.07 18.66 -13.70
N ARG A 110 9.37 17.84 -14.72
CA ARG A 110 8.68 16.58 -15.00
C ARG A 110 8.81 15.59 -13.84
N THR A 111 10.02 15.51 -13.28
CA THR A 111 10.31 14.67 -12.12
C THR A 111 9.46 15.07 -10.91
N THR A 112 9.33 16.38 -10.68
CA THR A 112 8.52 16.92 -9.59
C THR A 112 7.03 16.58 -9.76
N ILE A 113 6.48 16.74 -10.96
CA ILE A 113 5.09 16.38 -11.26
C ILE A 113 4.88 14.87 -11.11
N THR A 114 5.79 14.07 -11.64
CA THR A 114 5.70 12.61 -11.58
C THR A 114 5.62 12.14 -10.14
N ARG A 115 6.44 12.71 -9.26
CA ARG A 115 6.39 12.43 -7.82
C ARG A 115 5.02 12.78 -7.22
N PHE A 116 4.44 13.93 -7.58
CA PHE A 116 3.11 14.32 -7.08
C PHE A 116 2.03 13.35 -7.56
N ILE A 117 1.94 13.11 -8.87
CA ILE A 117 0.91 12.23 -9.43
C ILE A 117 1.02 10.83 -8.82
N VAL A 118 2.21 10.25 -8.77
CA VAL A 118 2.43 8.91 -8.19
C VAL A 118 2.07 8.86 -6.70
N GLN A 119 2.37 9.92 -5.94
CA GLN A 119 1.96 10.01 -4.53
C GLN A 119 0.44 10.04 -4.39
N ASP A 120 -0.26 10.77 -5.26
CA ASP A 120 -1.73 10.83 -5.22
C ASP A 120 -2.35 9.49 -5.59
N LEU A 121 -1.81 8.81 -6.60
CA LEU A 121 -2.25 7.45 -6.95
C LEU A 121 -2.13 6.51 -5.75
N TYR A 122 -1.03 6.60 -5.00
CA TYR A 122 -0.89 5.81 -3.79
C TYR A 122 -1.98 6.17 -2.77
N ASN A 123 -2.23 7.45 -2.54
CA ASN A 123 -3.27 7.89 -1.63
C ASN A 123 -4.67 7.40 -2.08
N PHE A 124 -4.94 7.36 -3.38
CA PHE A 124 -6.19 6.82 -3.94
C PHE A 124 -6.40 5.35 -3.59
N THR A 125 -5.32 4.57 -3.50
CA THR A 125 -5.40 3.16 -3.07
C THR A 125 -5.78 2.97 -1.60
N LEU A 126 -5.77 4.03 -0.78
CA LEU A 126 -6.16 3.97 0.63
C LEU A 126 -7.68 3.96 0.82
N HIS A 127 -8.45 4.52 -0.13
CA HIS A 127 -9.91 4.50 -0.06
C HIS A 127 -10.50 3.30 -0.83
N PRO A 128 -11.27 2.39 -0.20
CA PRO A 128 -11.76 1.18 -0.86
C PRO A 128 -12.54 1.41 -2.16
N SER A 129 -13.46 2.38 -2.19
CA SER A 129 -14.23 2.68 -3.41
C SER A 129 -13.35 3.19 -4.54
N VAL A 130 -12.38 4.07 -4.23
CA VAL A 130 -11.48 4.64 -5.25
C VAL A 130 -10.51 3.56 -5.73
N LEU A 131 -10.00 2.71 -4.83
CA LEU A 131 -9.21 1.54 -5.18
C LEU A 131 -9.97 0.61 -6.14
N ASN A 132 -11.22 0.28 -5.83
CA ASN A 132 -12.08 -0.54 -6.71
C ASN A 132 -12.31 0.13 -8.06
N PHE A 133 -12.40 1.46 -8.11
CA PHE A 133 -12.47 2.18 -9.37
C PHE A 133 -11.14 2.08 -10.14
N MET A 134 -10.00 2.29 -9.48
CA MET A 134 -8.68 2.25 -10.09
C MET A 134 -8.38 0.91 -10.78
N THR A 135 -8.84 -0.22 -10.21
CA THR A 135 -8.66 -1.54 -10.83
C THR A 135 -9.45 -1.71 -12.13
N THR A 136 -10.46 -0.86 -12.39
CA THR A 136 -11.21 -0.86 -13.66
C THR A 136 -10.57 0.00 -14.75
N ILE A 137 -9.57 0.83 -14.42
CA ILE A 137 -8.98 1.77 -15.36
C ILE A 137 -8.04 1.03 -16.33
N PRO A 138 -8.34 1.04 -17.65
CA PRO A 138 -7.49 0.37 -18.62
C PRO A 138 -6.08 0.94 -18.63
N ASN A 139 -5.08 0.08 -18.84
CA ASN A 139 -3.67 0.43 -18.97
C ASN A 139 -2.99 1.07 -17.74
N LEU A 140 -3.68 1.20 -16.59
CA LEU A 140 -3.05 1.73 -15.38
C LEU A 140 -1.86 0.88 -14.93
N ILE A 141 -2.07 -0.44 -14.78
CA ILE A 141 -1.00 -1.39 -14.39
C ILE A 141 0.17 -1.35 -15.38
N PRO A 142 -0.01 -1.56 -16.71
CA PRO A 142 1.08 -1.44 -17.68
C PRO A 142 1.84 -0.10 -17.63
N THR A 143 1.15 1.00 -17.37
CA THR A 143 1.77 2.32 -17.27
C THR A 143 2.63 2.44 -16.01
N LEU A 144 2.11 2.01 -14.86
CA LEU A 144 2.86 1.98 -13.60
C LEU A 144 4.07 1.06 -13.68
N LEU A 145 3.96 -0.10 -14.35
CA LEU A 145 5.09 -1.00 -14.58
C LEU A 145 6.21 -0.32 -15.37
N LYS A 146 5.89 0.40 -16.45
CA LYS A 146 6.89 1.18 -17.22
C LYS A 146 7.56 2.27 -16.38
N MET A 147 6.87 2.81 -15.38
CA MET A 147 7.39 3.84 -14.50
C MET A 147 8.33 3.29 -13.42
N THR A 148 8.41 1.97 -13.22
CA THR A 148 9.32 1.38 -12.23
C THR A 148 10.80 1.62 -12.54
N ASP A 149 11.14 1.99 -13.78
CA ASP A 149 12.52 2.31 -14.21
C ASP A 149 12.96 3.74 -13.89
N ILE A 150 12.07 4.59 -13.36
CA ILE A 150 12.40 5.94 -12.91
C ILE A 150 13.45 5.87 -11.79
N GLN A 151 14.57 6.59 -11.95
CA GLN A 151 15.70 6.62 -11.01
C GLN A 151 15.41 7.48 -9.78
N GLN A 152 14.30 7.21 -9.08
CA GLN A 152 13.90 7.90 -7.86
C GLN A 152 13.20 6.95 -6.90
N ASP A 153 13.90 6.57 -5.83
CA ASP A 153 13.43 5.58 -4.87
C ASP A 153 12.06 5.88 -4.26
N GLU A 154 11.77 7.15 -3.94
CA GLU A 154 10.47 7.54 -3.37
C GLU A 154 9.32 7.31 -4.35
N THR A 155 9.54 7.65 -5.61
CA THR A 155 8.58 7.47 -6.70
C THR A 155 8.40 5.99 -6.98
N GLN A 156 9.50 5.22 -7.08
CA GLN A 156 9.45 3.76 -7.24
C GLN A 156 8.72 3.08 -6.08
N LEU A 157 9.00 3.47 -4.83
CA LEU A 157 8.31 2.96 -3.66
C LEU A 157 6.80 3.15 -3.80
N ASN A 158 6.34 4.36 -4.10
CA ASN A 158 4.91 4.62 -4.25
C ASN A 158 4.29 3.87 -5.44
N ILE A 159 5.02 3.69 -6.54
CA ILE A 159 4.58 2.83 -7.66
C ILE A 159 4.40 1.39 -7.18
N TYR A 160 5.36 0.81 -6.45
CA TYR A 160 5.22 -0.55 -5.92
C TYR A 160 4.09 -0.66 -4.90
N ARG A 161 3.85 0.37 -4.08
CA ARG A 161 2.72 0.37 -3.15
C ARG A 161 1.37 0.39 -3.90
N CYS A 162 1.27 1.18 -4.98
CA CYS A 162 0.10 1.17 -5.86
C CYS A 162 -0.09 -0.21 -6.51
N LEU A 163 0.94 -0.73 -7.16
CA LEU A 163 0.92 -2.02 -7.86
C LEU A 163 0.50 -3.15 -6.92
N GLY A 164 1.11 -3.22 -5.72
CA GLY A 164 0.75 -4.21 -4.72
C GLY A 164 -0.68 -4.10 -4.18
N LYS A 165 -1.42 -3.01 -4.46
CA LYS A 165 -2.84 -2.84 -4.09
C LYS A 165 -3.80 -3.14 -5.24
N ILE A 166 -3.40 -2.88 -6.48
CA ILE A 166 -4.28 -3.01 -7.66
C ILE A 166 -4.08 -4.31 -8.44
N MET A 167 -2.92 -4.95 -8.32
CA MET A 167 -2.62 -6.21 -8.99
C MET A 167 -3.26 -7.38 -8.26
N VAL A 168 -3.65 -8.42 -9.01
CA VAL A 168 -4.07 -9.69 -8.42
C VAL A 168 -2.84 -10.49 -7.96
N GLU A 169 -3.06 -11.46 -7.08
CA GLU A 169 -1.99 -12.26 -6.47
C GLU A 169 -1.07 -12.96 -7.49
N ASP A 170 -1.62 -13.49 -8.58
CA ASP A 170 -0.83 -14.18 -9.61
C ASP A 170 0.10 -13.23 -10.37
N ASP A 171 -0.32 -11.98 -10.59
CA ASP A 171 0.52 -10.97 -11.21
C ASP A 171 1.65 -10.54 -10.25
N ILE A 172 1.37 -10.44 -8.94
CA ILE A 172 2.40 -10.14 -7.93
C ILE A 172 3.47 -11.23 -7.89
N LYS A 173 3.07 -12.50 -7.98
CA LYS A 173 4.00 -13.65 -7.96
C LYS A 173 4.92 -13.71 -9.18
N THR A 174 4.51 -13.11 -10.29
CA THR A 174 5.24 -13.11 -11.58
C THR A 174 5.95 -11.79 -11.88
N MET A 175 5.89 -10.83 -10.95
CA MET A 175 6.48 -9.51 -11.10
C MET A 175 8.00 -9.57 -11.33
N ALA A 176 8.49 -8.74 -12.26
CA ALA A 176 9.92 -8.65 -12.54
C ALA A 176 10.68 -7.83 -11.47
N HIS A 177 11.99 -8.08 -11.36
CA HIS A 177 12.90 -7.38 -10.46
C HIS A 177 12.52 -7.38 -8.96
N PRO A 178 12.22 -8.55 -8.36
CA PRO A 178 11.91 -8.65 -6.93
C PRO A 178 13.05 -8.17 -6.02
N ASP A 179 14.29 -8.20 -6.51
CA ASP A 179 15.49 -7.66 -5.86
C ASP A 179 15.39 -6.14 -5.62
N LYS A 180 14.96 -5.38 -6.64
CA LYS A 180 14.79 -3.92 -6.56
C LYS A 180 13.68 -3.56 -5.56
N ILE A 181 12.56 -4.30 -5.59
CA ILE A 181 11.45 -4.10 -4.66
C ILE A 181 11.93 -4.32 -3.21
N ALA A 182 12.59 -5.45 -2.94
CA ALA A 182 13.13 -5.77 -1.63
C ALA A 182 14.09 -4.69 -1.12
N MET A 183 15.03 -4.25 -1.96
CA MET A 183 16.00 -3.21 -1.64
C MET A 183 15.33 -1.89 -1.24
N ILE A 184 14.33 -1.45 -2.01
CA ILE A 184 13.61 -0.19 -1.73
C ILE A 184 12.85 -0.29 -0.41
N TYR A 185 12.10 -1.37 -0.18
CA TYR A 185 11.36 -1.54 1.09
C TYR A 185 12.29 -1.59 2.29
N ILE A 186 13.40 -2.34 2.22
CA ILE A 186 14.36 -2.44 3.32
C ILE A 186 15.01 -1.09 3.62
N LYS A 187 15.40 -0.33 2.57
CA LYS A 187 15.94 1.02 2.72
C LYS A 187 14.97 1.92 3.48
N PHE A 188 13.71 1.96 3.08
CA PHE A 188 12.72 2.84 3.71
C PHE A 188 12.28 2.38 5.10
N LEU A 189 12.13 1.08 5.33
CA LEU A 189 11.81 0.54 6.66
C LEU A 189 12.93 0.84 7.66
N SER A 190 14.18 0.58 7.27
CA SER A 190 15.36 0.84 8.12
C SER A 190 15.52 2.33 8.45
N ASN A 191 15.22 3.21 7.49
CA ASN A 191 15.31 4.66 7.66
C ASN A 191 14.14 5.28 8.46
N SER A 192 13.10 4.50 8.80
CA SER A 192 11.89 5.02 9.47
C SER A 192 11.56 4.35 10.81
N ILE A 193 12.13 3.19 11.11
CA ILE A 193 11.79 2.37 12.30
C ILE A 193 11.91 3.11 13.65
N ASP A 194 12.90 4.00 13.80
CA ASP A 194 13.16 4.74 15.04
C ASP A 194 12.82 6.23 14.96
N ASP A 195 12.32 6.67 13.80
CA ASP A 195 12.00 8.08 13.57
C ASP A 195 10.54 8.35 13.96
N VAL A 196 10.36 9.00 15.11
CA VAL A 196 9.02 9.36 15.65
C VAL A 196 8.21 10.16 14.64
N LYS A 197 8.85 11.00 13.81
CA LYS A 197 8.17 11.81 12.78
C LYS A 197 7.71 10.99 11.59
N LYS A 198 8.22 9.77 11.42
CA LYS A 198 7.89 8.86 10.31
C LYS A 198 7.14 7.62 10.78
N LYS A 199 6.60 7.61 11.99
CA LYS A 199 5.88 6.46 12.56
C LYS A 199 4.74 5.96 11.65
N ASP A 200 3.88 6.86 11.17
CA ASP A 200 2.76 6.46 10.29
C ASP A 200 3.24 5.96 8.93
N ARG A 201 4.31 6.58 8.41
CA ARG A 201 4.98 6.09 7.20
C ARG A 201 5.53 4.69 7.40
N PHE A 202 6.20 4.44 8.52
CA PHE A 202 6.73 3.12 8.87
C PHE A 202 5.64 2.05 8.92
N HIS A 203 4.53 2.35 9.60
CA HIS A 203 3.36 1.46 9.65
C HIS A 203 2.86 1.10 8.25
N SER A 204 2.67 2.12 7.41
CA SER A 204 2.13 1.94 6.08
C SER A 204 3.09 1.20 5.13
N LEU A 205 4.41 1.25 5.38
CA LEU A 205 5.40 0.44 4.67
C LEU A 205 5.25 -1.05 5.01
N LEU A 206 5.06 -1.39 6.30
CA LEU A 206 4.83 -2.78 6.73
C LEU A 206 3.54 -3.34 6.12
N GLU A 207 2.44 -2.58 6.20
CA GLU A 207 1.16 -2.99 5.62
C GLU A 207 1.27 -3.24 4.12
N SER A 208 2.00 -2.39 3.39
CA SER A 208 2.19 -2.58 1.96
C SER A 208 3.12 -3.76 1.64
N LEU A 209 4.11 -4.05 2.47
CA LEU A 209 5.02 -5.18 2.26
C LEU A 209 4.30 -6.53 2.37
N ILE A 210 3.20 -6.63 3.14
CA ILE A 210 2.36 -7.84 3.23
C ILE A 210 1.91 -8.32 1.84
N ASN A 211 1.54 -7.39 0.96
CA ASN A 211 1.08 -7.75 -0.39
C ASN A 211 2.21 -8.38 -1.21
N TRP A 212 3.44 -7.91 -1.01
CA TRP A 212 4.62 -8.35 -1.76
C TRP A 212 5.22 -9.67 -1.28
N VAL A 213 5.06 -10.02 0.00
CA VAL A 213 5.63 -11.27 0.57
C VAL A 213 4.91 -12.53 0.09
N GLN A 214 3.93 -12.41 -0.81
CA GLN A 214 3.41 -13.53 -1.58
C GLN A 214 4.41 -13.99 -2.67
N HIS A 215 5.27 -13.09 -3.15
CA HIS A 215 6.26 -13.38 -4.17
C HIS A 215 7.47 -14.17 -3.62
N ASP A 216 7.72 -15.36 -4.17
CA ASP A 216 8.72 -16.29 -3.64
C ASP A 216 10.18 -15.85 -3.73
N GLN A 217 10.59 -15.23 -4.85
CA GLN A 217 11.94 -14.69 -4.99
C GLN A 217 12.14 -13.44 -4.13
N LEU A 218 11.12 -12.58 -4.00
CA LEU A 218 11.19 -11.41 -3.12
C LEU A 218 11.46 -11.82 -1.67
N LYS A 219 10.80 -12.88 -1.17
CA LYS A 219 11.09 -13.45 0.15
C LYS A 219 12.56 -13.84 0.31
N VAL A 220 13.20 -14.40 -0.71
CA VAL A 220 14.63 -14.74 -0.69
C VAL A 220 15.47 -13.47 -0.55
N TYR A 221 15.25 -12.46 -1.40
CA TYR A 221 16.00 -11.20 -1.33
C TYR A 221 15.83 -10.44 -0.02
N LEU A 222 14.63 -10.48 0.58
CA LEU A 222 14.40 -9.90 1.90
C LEU A 222 15.27 -10.57 2.98
N LEU A 223 15.40 -11.91 2.91
CA LEU A 223 16.22 -12.68 3.84
C LEU A 223 17.71 -12.45 3.62
N ASP A 224 18.17 -12.42 2.36
CA ASP A 224 19.56 -12.14 2.01
C ASP A 224 20.01 -10.75 2.48
N GLN A 225 19.10 -9.78 2.48
CA GLN A 225 19.33 -8.43 3.03
C GLN A 225 19.08 -8.32 4.55
N ASN A 226 18.95 -9.45 5.25
CA ASN A 226 18.86 -9.54 6.71
C ASN A 226 17.68 -8.73 7.30
N ILE A 227 16.47 -8.87 6.75
CA ILE A 227 15.27 -8.18 7.28
C ILE A 227 14.80 -8.72 8.65
N LEU A 228 15.16 -9.96 9.01
CA LEU A 228 14.58 -10.64 10.18
C LEU A 228 14.78 -9.89 11.50
N PRO A 229 15.98 -9.38 11.86
CA PRO A 229 16.16 -8.64 13.11
C PRO A 229 15.24 -7.42 13.21
N LEU A 230 15.03 -6.70 12.10
CA LEU A 230 14.13 -5.56 12.04
C LEU A 230 12.70 -6.00 12.38
N LEU A 231 12.19 -7.04 11.70
CA LEU A 231 10.83 -7.52 11.91
C LEU A 231 10.61 -8.08 13.32
N ILE A 232 11.56 -8.86 13.85
CA ILE A 232 11.50 -9.39 15.22
C ILE A 232 11.39 -8.24 16.21
N ARG A 233 12.21 -7.21 16.04
CA ARG A 233 12.18 -6.02 16.87
C ARG A 233 10.81 -5.32 16.81
N CYS A 234 10.23 -5.21 15.62
CA CYS A 234 8.89 -4.65 15.41
C CYS A 234 7.80 -5.45 16.11
N THR A 235 7.91 -6.78 16.14
CA THR A 235 6.92 -7.63 16.81
C THR A 235 6.99 -7.53 18.33
N MET A 236 8.18 -7.34 18.90
CA MET A 236 8.41 -7.50 20.34
C MET A 236 8.45 -6.19 21.14
N GLU A 237 8.95 -5.10 20.56
CA GLU A 237 9.08 -3.85 21.31
C GLU A 237 7.71 -3.17 21.53
N THR A 238 7.46 -2.76 22.77
CA THR A 238 6.19 -2.14 23.19
C THR A 238 5.95 -0.74 22.63
N LYS A 239 6.99 -0.10 22.08
CA LYS A 239 6.87 1.23 21.44
C LYS A 239 6.13 1.19 20.11
N PHE A 240 6.06 0.00 19.47
CA PHE A 240 5.36 -0.19 18.22
C PHE A 240 3.87 -0.43 18.44
N ASP A 241 3.05 0.09 17.53
CA ASP A 241 1.61 -0.09 17.58
C ASP A 241 1.22 -1.57 17.35
N SER A 242 0.33 -2.10 18.19
CA SER A 242 -0.03 -3.52 18.12
C SER A 242 -0.72 -3.92 16.82
N ILE A 243 -1.46 -3.01 16.20
CA ILE A 243 -2.25 -3.29 14.99
C ILE A 243 -1.53 -2.81 13.74
N LYS A 244 -0.95 -1.61 13.77
CA LYS A 244 -0.32 -0.99 12.61
C LYS A 244 1.14 -1.40 12.38
N ALA A 245 1.80 -2.01 13.37
CA ALA A 245 3.19 -2.47 13.24
C ALA A 245 3.40 -3.92 13.65
N GLN A 246 3.05 -4.30 14.88
CA GLN A 246 3.34 -5.65 15.40
C GLN A 246 2.62 -6.73 14.60
N LYS A 247 1.32 -6.54 14.30
CA LYS A 247 0.54 -7.48 13.51
C LYS A 247 1.11 -7.65 12.08
N PRO A 248 1.30 -6.58 11.27
CA PRO A 248 1.94 -6.69 9.97
C PRO A 248 3.31 -7.38 10.00
N ALA A 249 4.14 -7.06 11.00
CA ALA A 249 5.45 -7.70 11.15
C ALA A 249 5.32 -9.21 11.41
N LEU A 250 4.36 -9.66 12.23
CA LEU A 250 4.08 -11.09 12.43
C LEU A 250 3.58 -11.77 11.16
N GLU A 251 2.71 -11.12 10.38
CA GLU A 251 2.20 -11.65 9.11
C GLU A 251 3.32 -11.80 8.07
N ILE A 252 4.24 -10.83 8.01
CA ILE A 252 5.46 -10.92 7.18
C ILE A 252 6.37 -12.05 7.67
N LEU A 253 6.62 -12.16 8.98
CA LEU A 253 7.42 -13.25 9.54
C LEU A 253 6.80 -14.62 9.25
N LEU A 254 5.48 -14.75 9.32
CA LEU A 254 4.76 -15.95 8.93
C LEU A 254 5.01 -16.29 7.47
N ALA A 255 4.85 -15.32 6.55
CA ALA A 255 5.11 -15.55 5.13
C ALA A 255 6.57 -15.97 4.86
N LEU A 256 7.53 -15.35 5.56
CA LEU A 256 8.95 -15.69 5.45
C LEU A 256 9.29 -17.06 6.05
N SER A 257 8.59 -17.49 7.10
CA SER A 257 8.84 -18.77 7.79
C SER A 257 8.58 -20.02 6.95
N PHE A 258 7.97 -19.87 5.76
CA PHE A 258 7.89 -20.93 4.76
C PHE A 258 9.22 -21.19 4.03
N LYS A 259 10.24 -20.33 4.22
CA LYS A 259 11.62 -20.60 3.82
C LYS A 259 12.37 -21.26 4.98
N ASN A 260 13.05 -22.39 4.71
CA ASN A 260 13.68 -23.23 5.74
C ASN A 260 14.70 -22.46 6.61
N ASP A 261 15.49 -21.59 6.00
CA ASP A 261 16.54 -20.83 6.70
C ASP A 261 15.92 -19.79 7.65
N ALA A 262 14.85 -19.13 7.21
CA ALA A 262 14.08 -18.21 8.05
C ALA A 262 13.39 -18.94 9.19
N SER A 263 12.74 -20.08 8.91
CA SER A 263 12.08 -20.91 9.93
C SER A 263 13.07 -21.32 11.02
N SER A 264 14.25 -21.82 10.63
CA SER A 264 15.31 -22.23 11.55
C SER A 264 15.79 -21.05 12.41
N SER A 265 16.04 -19.90 11.79
CA SER A 265 16.46 -18.68 12.49
C SER A 265 15.42 -18.18 13.50
N LEU A 266 14.13 -18.24 13.14
CA LEU A 266 13.03 -17.83 14.03
C LEU A 266 12.87 -18.79 15.22
N LYS A 267 12.98 -20.11 15.00
CA LYS A 267 12.91 -21.12 16.08
C LYS A 267 14.03 -20.97 17.10
N GLN A 268 15.23 -20.57 16.65
CA GLN A 268 16.38 -20.35 17.53
C GLN A 268 16.24 -19.08 18.39
N ASN A 269 15.36 -18.14 18.01
CA ASN A 269 15.12 -16.93 18.80
C ASN A 269 14.14 -17.21 19.95
N GLN A 270 14.68 -17.63 21.10
CA GLN A 270 13.88 -17.99 22.28
C GLN A 270 13.00 -16.83 22.79
N GLN A 271 13.47 -15.58 22.66
CA GLN A 271 12.71 -14.41 23.09
C GLN A 271 11.44 -14.24 22.25
N LEU A 272 11.58 -14.31 20.92
CA LEU A 272 10.45 -14.28 19.99
C LEU A 272 9.48 -15.44 20.27
N MET A 273 10.00 -16.67 20.39
CA MET A 273 9.18 -17.86 20.62
C MET A 273 8.35 -17.74 21.91
N ASN A 274 8.97 -17.28 23.01
CA ASN A 274 8.25 -17.05 24.26
C ASN A 274 7.19 -15.94 24.11
N TYR A 275 7.51 -14.86 23.38
CA TYR A 275 6.59 -13.77 23.13
C TYR A 275 5.34 -14.24 22.35
N ILE A 276 5.52 -14.97 21.24
CA ILE A 276 4.39 -15.43 20.43
C ILE A 276 3.54 -16.49 21.14
N ARG A 277 4.14 -17.37 21.96
CA ARG A 277 3.40 -18.33 22.82
C ARG A 277 2.54 -17.62 23.87
N ASN A 278 3.03 -16.51 24.42
CA ASN A 278 2.28 -15.71 25.37
C ASN A 278 1.15 -14.95 24.67
N LEU A 279 1.41 -14.38 23.50
CA LEU A 279 0.37 -13.74 22.68
C LEU A 279 -0.75 -14.72 22.29
N SER A 280 -0.42 -15.94 21.86
CA SER A 280 -1.42 -16.93 21.44
C SER A 280 -2.32 -17.42 22.58
N LYS A 281 -1.90 -17.24 23.84
CA LYS A 281 -2.68 -17.63 25.03
C LYS A 281 -3.53 -16.49 25.60
N ASN A 282 -3.29 -15.25 25.17
CA ASN A 282 -3.98 -14.08 25.71
C ASN A 282 -5.37 -13.93 25.08
N THR A 283 -6.40 -14.29 25.84
CA THR A 283 -7.81 -14.25 25.41
C THR A 283 -8.45 -12.85 25.40
N ILE A 284 -7.65 -11.78 25.34
CA ILE A 284 -8.17 -10.41 25.40
C ILE A 284 -8.76 -10.02 24.04
N SER A 285 -10.07 -9.77 24.00
CA SER A 285 -10.82 -9.50 22.76
C SER A 285 -10.25 -8.35 21.92
N THR A 286 -9.66 -7.33 22.55
CA THR A 286 -9.09 -6.15 21.88
C THR A 286 -7.84 -6.44 21.05
N LYS A 287 -7.22 -7.62 21.19
CA LYS A 287 -6.03 -8.04 20.43
C LYS A 287 -6.24 -9.28 19.57
N ALA A 288 -7.49 -9.64 19.27
CA ALA A 288 -7.82 -10.87 18.54
C ALA A 288 -7.13 -10.97 17.15
N SER A 289 -6.91 -9.86 16.45
CA SER A 289 -6.21 -9.87 15.16
C SER A 289 -4.70 -10.15 15.31
N LEU A 290 -4.05 -9.52 16.29
CA LEU A 290 -2.65 -9.77 16.63
C LEU A 290 -2.44 -11.21 17.12
N GLN A 291 -3.36 -11.71 17.96
CA GLN A 291 -3.36 -13.08 18.45
C GLN A 291 -3.40 -14.08 17.28
N ARG A 292 -4.30 -13.90 16.31
CA ARG A 292 -4.39 -14.77 15.13
C ARG A 292 -3.09 -14.80 14.31
N ALA A 293 -2.44 -13.65 14.13
CA ALA A 293 -1.14 -13.61 13.45
C ALA A 293 -0.07 -14.39 14.22
N ALA A 294 -0.03 -14.25 15.55
CA ALA A 294 0.89 -15.00 16.41
C ALA A 294 0.59 -16.51 16.39
N GLU A 295 -0.68 -16.92 16.41
CA GLU A 295 -1.10 -18.32 16.31
C GLU A 295 -0.70 -18.95 14.97
N GLY A 296 -0.86 -18.22 13.85
CA GLY A 296 -0.43 -18.67 12.53
C GLY A 296 1.08 -18.92 12.48
N LEU A 297 1.87 -17.95 12.98
CA LEU A 297 3.32 -18.10 13.06
C LEU A 297 3.73 -19.26 13.99
N LEU A 298 3.10 -19.38 15.16
CA LEU A 298 3.38 -20.45 16.10
C LEU A 298 3.05 -21.83 15.52
N TRP A 299 1.93 -21.94 14.79
CA TRP A 299 1.55 -23.18 14.12
C TRP A 299 2.62 -23.60 13.11
N LYS A 300 3.13 -22.67 12.30
CA LYS A 300 4.18 -22.95 11.31
C LYS A 300 5.52 -23.31 11.96
N LEU A 301 5.88 -22.68 13.08
CA LEU A 301 7.17 -22.91 13.72
C LEU A 301 7.21 -24.17 14.62
N GLU A 302 6.12 -24.55 15.27
CA GLU A 302 6.10 -25.70 16.19
C GLU A 302 5.22 -26.86 15.71
N LYS A 303 3.99 -26.54 15.30
CA LYS A 303 2.93 -27.55 15.17
C LYS A 303 2.92 -28.25 13.81
N GLU A 304 3.44 -27.62 12.76
CA GLU A 304 3.53 -28.25 11.43
C GLU A 304 4.46 -29.48 11.47
N THR A 305 5.61 -29.36 12.14
CA THR A 305 6.54 -30.49 12.35
C THR A 305 5.92 -31.61 13.19
N GLU A 306 5.10 -31.28 14.19
CA GLU A 306 4.40 -32.27 15.02
C GLU A 306 3.25 -32.97 14.28
N ALA A 307 2.57 -32.26 13.36
CA ALA A 307 1.50 -32.81 12.54
C ALA A 307 2.02 -33.80 11.49
N VAL A 308 3.18 -33.53 10.90
CA VAL A 308 3.85 -34.44 9.93
C VAL A 308 4.49 -35.64 10.65
N ALA A 309 4.93 -35.48 11.90
CA ALA A 309 5.54 -36.54 12.69
C ALA A 309 4.54 -37.51 13.35
N LYS A 310 3.22 -37.27 13.25
CA LYS A 310 2.23 -38.29 13.63
C LYS A 310 2.22 -39.37 12.54
N PRO A 311 2.70 -40.60 12.82
CA PRO A 311 2.46 -41.69 11.90
C PRO A 311 0.95 -41.83 11.74
N THR A 312 0.50 -41.89 10.50
CA THR A 312 -0.86 -42.28 10.16
C THR A 312 -1.08 -43.63 10.82
N SER A 313 -1.76 -43.63 11.96
CA SER A 313 -2.36 -44.86 12.47
C SER A 313 -3.26 -45.34 11.35
N THR A 314 -2.93 -46.48 10.77
CA THR A 314 -3.75 -47.22 9.83
C THR A 314 -5.05 -47.62 10.51
N ASN A 315 -5.96 -46.66 10.67
CA ASN A 315 -7.37 -46.93 10.81
C ASN A 315 -7.96 -46.67 9.43
N THR A 316 -8.06 -47.74 8.66
CA THR A 316 -8.96 -47.87 7.52
C THR A 316 -10.39 -47.55 7.97
N HIS A 317 -10.75 -46.28 8.00
CA HIS A 317 -12.14 -45.87 7.88
C HIS A 317 -12.42 -45.73 6.39
N GLN A 318 -13.05 -46.77 5.85
CA GLN A 318 -13.69 -46.77 4.55
C GLN A 318 -14.78 -45.68 4.60
N PHE A 319 -14.52 -44.53 4.00
CA PHE A 319 -15.55 -43.53 3.76
C PHE A 319 -16.34 -43.98 2.54
N ASP A 320 -17.55 -44.50 2.75
CA ASP A 320 -18.51 -44.70 1.67
C ASP A 320 -18.94 -43.33 1.15
N ILE A 321 -18.35 -42.92 0.03
CA ILE A 321 -18.81 -41.76 -0.73
C ILE A 321 -20.08 -42.19 -1.46
N MET A 322 -21.23 -41.86 -0.88
CA MET A 322 -22.52 -42.05 -1.55
C MET A 322 -22.77 -40.86 -2.49
N ILE A 323 -22.43 -41.03 -3.77
CA ILE A 323 -22.79 -40.08 -4.83
C ILE A 323 -24.22 -40.39 -5.28
N SER A 324 -25.20 -39.57 -4.87
CA SER A 324 -26.55 -39.63 -5.43
C SER A 324 -26.60 -38.84 -6.74
N TYR A 325 -26.83 -39.54 -7.86
CA TYR A 325 -27.26 -38.90 -9.10
C TYR A 325 -28.78 -38.74 -9.08
N SER A 326 -29.26 -37.51 -9.14
CA SER A 326 -30.65 -37.21 -9.43
C SER A 326 -30.83 -37.20 -10.95
N HIS A 327 -31.65 -38.12 -11.46
CA HIS A 327 -32.09 -38.15 -12.86
C HIS A 327 -33.23 -37.17 -13.13
#